data_AF-A0A183JTT3-F1
#
_entry.id   AF-A0A183JTT3-F1
#
_cell.length_a   1.000
_cell.length_b   1.000
_cell.length_c   1.000
_cell.angle_alpha   90.00
_cell.angle_beta   90.00
_cell.angle_gamma   90.00
#
_symmetry.space_group_name_H-M   'P 1'
#
loop_
_entity.id
_entity.type
_entity.pdbx_description
1 polymer ?
#
loop_
_entity_poly.entity_id
_entity_poly.type
_entity_poly.pdbx_seq_one_letter_code
_entity_poly.pdbx_strand_id
1 'polypeptide(L)'
;MIFSNSPIYSFTIFNFKQLISEVIETVTFGGNILINVGPTSWGTILPIYEERLLQLGEWLSINGEGIYATQPWRIQKEPNYDFVW
;
A
#
# COMPACT_ATOMS: atom_id res chain seq x y z
N MET A 1 12.55 2.17 -0.49
CA MET A 1 12.29 3.04 -1.66
C MET A 1 11.54 2.19 -2.65
N ILE A 2 10.20 2.31 -2.73
CA ILE A 2 9.43 1.53 -3.71
C ILE A 2 9.69 2.16 -5.07
N PHE A 3 10.65 1.58 -5.81
CA PHE A 3 10.71 1.74 -7.25
C PHE A 3 9.83 0.63 -7.85
N SER A 4 8.64 1.00 -8.27
CA SER A 4 7.79 0.16 -9.13
C SER A 4 8.57 -0.22 -10.38
N ASN A 5 8.98 -1.49 -10.48
CA ASN A 5 9.59 -2.07 -11.68
C ASN A 5 8.49 -2.63 -12.60
N SER A 6 7.65 -1.74 -13.14
CA SER A 6 6.68 -2.09 -14.19
C SER A 6 6.86 -1.16 -15.38
N PRO A 7 6.95 -1.69 -16.62
CA PRO A 7 7.33 -0.91 -17.78
C PRO A 7 6.13 -0.10 -18.29
N ILE A 8 6.25 1.23 -18.18
CA ILE A 8 5.62 2.26 -19.01
C ILE A 8 4.10 2.46 -18.77
N TYR A 9 3.73 3.74 -18.52
CA TYR A 9 2.43 4.32 -18.17
C TYR A 9 2.02 4.05 -16.70
N SER A 10 2.02 5.00 -15.78
CA SER A 10 1.62 6.40 -15.90
C SER A 10 2.07 7.15 -14.64
N PHE A 11 2.24 8.46 -14.77
CA PHE A 11 2.36 9.48 -13.72
C PHE A 11 1.07 9.56 -12.84
N THR A 12 0.37 8.43 -12.63
CA THR A 12 -0.97 8.39 -12.02
C THR A 12 -0.86 7.95 -10.58
N ILE A 13 -1.28 8.87 -9.72
CA ILE A 13 -1.56 8.70 -8.31
C ILE A 13 -2.34 7.40 -8.09
N PHE A 14 -1.87 6.54 -7.18
CA PHE A 14 -2.59 5.33 -6.80
C PHE A 14 -4.01 5.69 -6.32
N ASN A 15 -5.00 4.92 -6.77
CA ASN A 15 -6.29 4.97 -6.12
C ASN A 15 -6.20 4.30 -4.73
N PHE A 16 -7.17 4.58 -3.86
CA PHE A 16 -7.13 4.11 -2.48
C PHE A 16 -7.02 2.58 -2.36
N LYS A 17 -7.70 1.81 -3.21
CA LYS A 17 -7.65 0.35 -3.19
C LYS A 17 -6.26 -0.19 -3.56
N GLN A 18 -5.61 0.42 -4.55
CA GLN A 18 -4.24 0.08 -4.94
C GLN A 18 -3.25 0.36 -3.81
N LEU A 19 -3.40 1.52 -3.14
CA LEU A 19 -2.54 1.89 -2.00
C LEU A 19 -2.65 0.87 -0.85
N ILE A 20 -3.87 0.47 -0.50
CA ILE A 20 -4.10 -0.55 0.54
C ILE A 20 -3.53 -1.91 0.11
N SER A 21 -3.72 -2.31 -1.14
CA SER A 21 -3.16 -3.56 -1.67
C SER A 21 -1.63 -3.60 -1.54
N GLU A 22 -0.96 -2.49 -1.87
CA GLU A 22 0.51 -2.38 -1.76
C GLU A 22 0.98 -2.49 -0.30
N VAL A 23 0.27 -1.84 0.64
CA VAL A 23 0.56 -1.92 2.08
C VAL A 23 0.43 -3.36 2.57
N ILE A 24 -0.70 -4.01 2.27
CA ILE A 24 -0.98 -5.37 2.71
C ILE A 24 0.04 -6.35 2.13
N GLU A 25 0.31 -6.24 0.82
CA GLU A 25 1.28 -7.11 0.15
C GLU A 25 2.67 -6.96 0.79
N THR A 26 3.14 -5.72 0.95
CA THR A 26 4.45 -5.43 1.57
C THR A 26 4.57 -6.06 2.95
N VAL A 27 3.57 -5.88 3.82
CA VAL A 27 3.57 -6.40 5.20
C VAL A 27 3.47 -7.93 5.22
N THR A 28 2.69 -8.51 4.29
CA THR A 28 2.55 -9.96 4.15
C THR A 28 3.90 -10.63 3.83
N PHE A 29 4.74 -9.98 3.04
CA PHE A 29 6.10 -10.43 2.71
C PHE A 29 7.16 -10.03 3.76
N GLY A 30 6.77 -9.37 4.86
CA GLY A 30 7.69 -8.95 5.93
C GLY A 30 8.47 -7.68 5.63
N GLY A 31 8.05 -6.93 4.62
CA GLY A 31 8.62 -5.64 4.27
C GLY A 31 8.01 -4.50 5.07
N ASN A 32 8.68 -3.35 4.98
CA ASN A 32 8.14 -2.07 5.45
C ASN A 32 7.82 -1.19 4.25
N ILE A 33 6.71 -0.47 4.33
CA ILE A 33 6.31 0.48 3.30
C ILE A 33 6.82 1.89 3.61
N LEU A 34 7.38 2.55 2.61
CA LEU A 34 7.77 3.96 2.66
C LEU A 34 7.05 4.71 1.54
N ILE A 35 6.01 5.46 1.91
CA ILE A 35 5.20 6.23 0.97
C ILE A 35 5.87 7.60 0.76
N ASN A 36 6.24 7.90 -0.48
CA ASN A 36 6.79 9.18 -0.86
C ASN A 36 5.70 10.10 -1.42
N VAL A 37 5.70 11.36 -1.02
CA VAL A 37 4.83 12.41 -1.56
C VAL A 37 5.68 13.63 -1.90
N GLY A 38 5.68 14.00 -3.18
CA GLY A 38 6.39 15.19 -3.66
C GLY A 38 5.53 16.44 -3.47
N PRO A 39 5.99 17.46 -2.73
CA PRO A 39 5.31 18.74 -2.69
C PRO A 39 5.40 19.46 -4.05
N THR A 40 4.49 20.40 -4.28
CA THR A 40 4.56 21.30 -5.43
C THR A 40 5.81 22.19 -5.37
N SER A 41 6.10 22.92 -6.45
CA SER A 41 7.17 23.94 -6.47
C SER A 41 7.01 25.01 -5.37
N TRP A 42 5.81 25.16 -4.83
CA TRP A 42 5.48 26.09 -3.75
C TRP A 42 5.57 25.45 -2.36
N GLY A 43 6.03 24.20 -2.26
CA GLY A 43 6.19 23.48 -0.99
C GLY A 43 4.89 22.90 -0.41
N THR A 44 3.78 22.94 -1.14
CA THR A 44 2.48 22.42 -0.67
C THR A 44 2.24 20.98 -1.12
N ILE A 45 1.59 20.17 -0.29
CA ILE A 45 1.10 18.84 -0.69
C ILE A 45 -0.17 19.04 -1.52
N LEU A 46 -0.29 18.35 -2.65
CA LEU A 46 -1.52 18.41 -3.44
C LEU A 46 -2.69 17.76 -2.66
N PRO A 47 -3.90 18.33 -2.70
CA PRO A 47 -5.05 17.82 -1.93
C PRO A 47 -5.36 16.35 -2.15
N ILE A 48 -5.11 15.84 -3.36
CA ILE A 48 -5.31 14.43 -3.69
C ILE A 48 -4.38 13.49 -2.92
N TYR A 49 -3.14 13.91 -2.62
CA TYR A 49 -2.22 13.11 -1.80
C TYR A 49 -2.62 13.17 -0.33
N GLU A 50 -3.06 14.33 0.15
CA GLU A 50 -3.58 14.49 1.50
C GLU A 50 -4.81 13.61 1.73
N GLU A 51 -5.79 13.64 0.82
CA GLU A 51 -6.99 12.80 0.89
C GLU A 51 -6.64 11.31 0.98
N ARG A 52 -5.69 10.84 0.17
CA ARG A 52 -5.27 9.43 0.15
C ARG A 52 -4.55 9.03 1.44
N LEU A 53 -3.70 9.89 1.99
CA LEU A 53 -3.02 9.65 3.25
C LEU A 53 -3.99 9.63 4.43
N LEU A 54 -5.00 10.51 4.43
CA LEU A 54 -6.06 10.53 5.44
C LEU A 54 -6.90 9.25 5.37
N GLN A 55 -7.36 8.86 4.18
CA GLN A 55 -8.10 7.61 3.98
C GLN A 55 -7.30 6.38 4.43
N LEU A 56 -5.99 6.36 4.17
CA LEU A 56 -5.10 5.30 4.65
C LEU A 56 -5.01 5.30 6.18
N GLY A 57 -4.86 6.47 6.80
CA GLY A 57 -4.84 6.61 8.26
C GLY A 57 -6.14 6.13 8.92
N GLU A 58 -7.30 6.49 8.36
CA GLU A 58 -8.60 6.02 8.82
C GLU A 58 -8.71 4.50 8.72
N TRP A 59 -8.29 3.91 7.62
CA TRP A 59 -8.31 2.45 7.45
C TRP A 59 -7.37 1.74 8.42
N LEU A 60 -6.16 2.28 8.64
CA LEU A 60 -5.20 1.75 9.61
C LEU A 60 -5.67 1.92 11.05
N SER A 61 -6.51 2.91 11.36
CA SER A 61 -7.08 3.05 12.71
C SER A 61 -7.99 1.87 13.09
N ILE A 62 -8.62 1.24 12.09
CA ILE A 62 -9.52 0.09 12.27
C ILE A 62 -8.76 -1.23 12.12
N ASN A 63 -7.89 -1.34 11.11
CA ASN A 63 -7.23 -2.60 10.72
C ASN A 63 -5.77 -2.70 11.20
N GLY A 64 -5.30 -1.72 11.98
CA GLY A 64 -3.89 -1.58 12.34
C GLY A 64 -3.32 -2.74 13.14
N GLU A 65 -4.15 -3.48 13.90
CA GLU A 65 -3.71 -4.69 14.63
C GLU A 65 -3.18 -5.78 13.69
N GLY A 66 -3.72 -5.87 12.46
CA GLY A 66 -3.24 -6.80 11.44
C GLY A 66 -1.99 -6.33 10.67
N ILE A 67 -1.51 -5.12 10.95
CA ILE A 67 -0.43 -4.47 10.21
C ILE A 67 0.76 -4.16 11.12
N TYR A 68 0.52 -3.47 12.22
CA TYR A 68 1.58 -3.04 13.14
C TYR A 68 2.02 -4.19 14.04
N ALA A 69 3.33 -4.31 14.24
CA ALA A 69 3.95 -5.34 15.08
C ALA A 69 3.60 -6.79 14.72
N THR A 70 3.07 -7.01 13.51
CA THR A 70 2.81 -8.36 13.00
C THR A 70 4.08 -8.98 12.44
N GLN A 71 4.01 -10.28 12.17
CA GLN A 71 5.07 -11.04 11.52
C GLN A 71 4.48 -11.81 10.34
N PRO A 72 5.22 -11.96 9.23
CA PRO A 72 4.77 -12.78 8.11
C PRO A 72 4.38 -14.17 8.55
N TRP A 73 3.23 -14.64 8.07
CA TRP A 73 2.87 -16.03 8.25
C TRP A 73 3.70 -16.92 7.33
N ARG A 74 3.85 -18.20 7.70
CA ARG A 74 4.58 -19.21 6.92
C ARG A 74 4.07 -19.39 5.48
N ILE A 75 2.78 -19.14 5.26
CA ILE A 75 2.13 -19.17 3.95
C ILE A 75 1.60 -17.76 3.70
N GLN A 76 2.24 -17.06 2.75
CA GLN A 76 1.98 -15.64 2.46
C GLN A 76 0.92 -15.46 1.38
N LYS A 77 0.80 -16.45 0.49
CA LYS A 77 -0.22 -16.51 -0.55
C LYS A 77 -0.79 -17.91 -0.58
N GLU A 78 -2.11 -18.01 -0.50
CA GLU A 78 -2.76 -19.29 -0.67
C GLU A 78 -2.43 -19.83 -2.07
N PRO A 79 -1.99 -21.10 -2.18
CA PRO A 79 -1.84 -21.71 -3.49
C PRO A 79 -3.22 -21.77 -4.15
N ASN A 80 -3.27 -21.43 -5.44
CA ASN A 80 -4.52 -21.45 -6.18
C ASN A 80 -4.95 -22.92 -6.35
N TYR A 81 -5.85 -23.39 -5.48
CA TYR A 81 -6.54 -24.65 -5.68
C TYR A 81 -7.66 -24.38 -6.67
N ASP A 82 -7.31 -24.33 -7.97
CA ASP A 82 -8.32 -24.48 -9.02
C ASP A 82 -8.98 -25.85 -8.78
N PHE A 83 -10.23 -25.84 -8.31
CA PHE A 83 -11.08 -26.99 -7.96
C PHE A 83 -10.79 -27.72 -6.63
N VAL A 84 -11.64 -27.43 -5.64
CA VAL A 84 -12.11 -28.45 -4.67
C VAL A 84 -13.60 -28.23 -4.42
N TRP A 85 -14.44 -28.76 -5.31
CA TRP A 85 -15.74 -29.42 -5.10
C TRP A 85 -16.17 -30.08 -6.41
#